data_AF-A0A969NES8-F1
#
_entry.id   AF-A0A969NES8-F1
#
_cell.length_a   1.000
_cell.length_b   1.000
_cell.length_c   1.000
_cell.angle_alpha   90.00
_cell.angle_beta   90.00
_cell.angle_gamma   90.00
#
_symmetry.space_group_name_H-M   'P 1'
#
loop_
_entity.id
_entity.type
_entity.pdbx_description
1 polymer ?
#
loop_
_entity_poly.entity_id
_entity_poly.type
_entity_poly.pdbx_seq_one_letter_code
_entity_poly.pdbx_strand_id
1 'polypeptide(L)'
;MKATGDAWNVYSDGKSHPFNDLEEIFSKADRVKAYQYGPKNSVSTLLGLPNAGAQVNYSGCLIENVNSLASANMWGYSPGWEDSFAEAKGWTTSGGQPRMDMIGFTFHHALSPLISERALAKEIQAHKHISVATFGGPYSKGYWPAECAFSERIIKVLVQEGLEWTVVANSHLARTLNDYPDNNYGTSGVNIDPPNAADKVAVNGNNWWSGQIDGRGGTFCCALLLPGTQG
;
A
#
# COMPACT_ATOMS: atom_id res chain seq x y z
N MET A 1 27.62 -9.73 1.99
CA MET A 1 26.50 -10.71 1.97
C MET A 1 26.93 -11.94 2.75
N LYS A 2 26.07 -12.54 3.58
CA LYS A 2 26.39 -13.80 4.27
C LYS A 2 26.57 -14.89 3.20
N ALA A 3 27.67 -15.64 3.25
CA ALA A 3 27.88 -16.78 2.38
C ALA A 3 26.81 -17.85 2.67
N THR A 4 26.21 -18.38 1.60
CA THR A 4 25.19 -19.42 1.61
C THR A 4 25.79 -20.77 2.01
N GLY A 5 25.22 -21.47 3.00
CA GLY A 5 25.70 -22.81 3.39
C GLY A 5 25.17 -23.43 4.69
N ASP A 6 24.17 -22.85 5.37
CA ASP A 6 23.65 -23.44 6.61
C ASP A 6 22.92 -24.78 6.33
N ALA A 7 23.39 -25.85 6.97
CA ALA A 7 22.91 -27.23 6.80
C ALA A 7 21.41 -27.46 7.13
N TRP A 8 20.75 -26.46 7.73
CA TRP A 8 19.33 -26.48 8.07
C TRP A 8 18.40 -26.18 6.88
N ASN A 9 18.95 -25.77 5.73
CA ASN A 9 18.19 -25.34 4.55
C ASN A 9 18.17 -26.37 3.41
N VAL A 10 18.34 -27.66 3.70
CA VAL A 10 18.28 -28.75 2.71
C VAL A 10 17.21 -29.76 3.15
N TYR A 11 16.21 -29.98 2.30
CA TYR A 11 15.18 -30.99 2.50
C TYR A 11 15.78 -32.40 2.48
N SER A 12 15.03 -33.36 3.01
CA SER A 12 15.43 -34.77 3.00
C SER A 12 15.59 -35.37 1.59
N ASP A 13 15.07 -34.69 0.55
CA ASP A 13 15.26 -35.06 -0.87
C ASP A 13 16.55 -34.47 -1.49
N GLY A 14 17.38 -33.81 -0.69
CA GLY A 14 18.64 -33.20 -1.12
C GLY A 14 18.48 -31.85 -1.82
N LYS A 15 17.25 -31.35 -2.00
CA LYS A 15 17.02 -30.00 -2.53
C LYS A 15 17.19 -28.98 -1.42
N SER A 16 17.92 -27.91 -1.71
CA SER A 16 17.91 -26.77 -0.80
C SER A 16 16.54 -26.09 -0.84
N HIS A 17 16.08 -25.54 0.28
CA HIS A 17 15.05 -24.52 0.25
C HIS A 17 15.42 -23.51 -0.84
N PRO A 18 14.51 -23.16 -1.78
CA PRO A 18 14.84 -22.18 -2.79
C PRO A 18 15.26 -20.89 -2.08
N PHE A 19 16.56 -20.58 -2.16
CA PHE A 19 17.04 -19.27 -1.74
C PHE A 19 16.52 -18.26 -2.75
N ASN A 20 16.04 -17.12 -2.25
CA ASN A 20 15.76 -16.00 -3.12
C ASN A 20 17.08 -15.59 -3.79
N ASP A 21 17.17 -15.73 -5.11
CA ASP A 21 18.22 -15.10 -5.88
C ASP A 21 17.91 -13.60 -5.91
N LEU A 22 18.55 -12.86 -5.00
CA LEU A 22 18.34 -11.41 -4.86
C LEU A 22 18.80 -10.68 -6.13
N GLU A 23 19.84 -11.16 -6.79
CA GLU A 23 20.27 -10.57 -8.05
C GLU A 23 19.22 -10.79 -9.13
N GLU A 24 18.72 -12.03 -9.31
CA GLU A 24 17.66 -12.31 -10.27
C GLU A 24 16.41 -11.49 -9.99
N ILE A 25 15.99 -11.37 -8.73
CA ILE A 25 14.78 -10.64 -8.35
C ILE A 25 14.94 -9.13 -8.56
N PHE A 26 16.02 -8.53 -8.06
CA PHE A 26 16.18 -7.08 -8.04
C PHE A 26 16.73 -6.51 -9.34
N SER A 27 17.44 -7.30 -10.17
CA SER A 27 17.96 -6.85 -11.47
C SER A 27 16.89 -6.77 -12.57
N LYS A 28 15.67 -7.27 -12.34
CA LYS A 28 14.59 -7.19 -13.33
C LYS A 28 14.27 -5.73 -13.64
N ALA A 29 14.20 -5.40 -14.93
CA ALA A 29 14.04 -4.02 -15.40
C ALA A 29 12.77 -3.36 -14.86
N ASP A 30 11.70 -4.13 -14.65
CA ASP A 30 10.45 -3.65 -14.05
C ASP A 30 10.64 -3.25 -12.58
N ARG A 31 11.44 -3.99 -11.79
CA ARG A 31 11.80 -3.66 -10.39
C ARG A 31 12.68 -2.43 -10.33
N VAL A 32 13.75 -2.40 -11.13
CA VAL A 32 14.67 -1.26 -11.26
C VAL A 32 13.88 0.01 -11.59
N LYS A 33 12.94 -0.08 -12.54
CA LYS A 33 12.05 1.03 -12.91
C LYS A 33 11.10 1.40 -11.77
N ALA A 34 10.33 0.44 -11.25
CA ALA A 34 9.29 0.68 -10.26
C ALA A 34 9.84 1.33 -8.98
N TYR A 35 11.07 0.97 -8.60
CA TYR A 35 11.68 1.42 -7.36
C TYR A 35 12.46 2.73 -7.47
N GLN A 36 12.81 3.19 -8.67
CA GLN A 36 13.65 4.40 -8.83
C GLN A 36 12.95 5.57 -9.53
N TYR A 37 12.22 5.34 -10.61
CA TYR A 37 11.71 6.45 -11.44
C TYR A 37 10.33 6.20 -12.06
N GLY A 38 9.83 4.97 -11.99
CA GLY A 38 8.54 4.56 -12.54
C GLY A 38 7.37 5.41 -12.02
N PRO A 39 7.22 5.62 -10.70
CA PRO A 39 6.14 6.44 -10.14
C PRO A 39 6.14 7.87 -10.69
N LYS A 40 7.30 8.53 -10.73
CA LYS A 40 7.46 9.87 -11.33
C LYS A 40 7.05 9.89 -12.79
N ASN A 41 7.51 8.92 -13.58
CA ASN A 41 7.16 8.81 -15.00
C ASN A 41 5.67 8.56 -15.22
N SER A 42 5.00 7.83 -14.33
CA SER A 42 3.55 7.66 -14.40
C SER A 42 2.83 8.98 -14.12
N VAL A 43 3.21 9.69 -13.06
CA VAL A 43 2.61 10.99 -12.70
C VAL A 43 2.88 12.05 -13.78
N SER A 44 4.03 12.01 -14.46
CA SER A 44 4.37 12.98 -15.50
C SER A 44 3.38 12.95 -16.68
N THR A 45 2.80 11.78 -16.99
CA THR A 45 1.77 11.64 -18.02
C THR A 45 0.47 12.40 -17.69
N LEU A 46 0.29 12.79 -16.44
CA LEU A 46 -0.90 13.48 -15.93
C LEU A 46 -0.73 15.00 -15.84
N LEU A 47 0.45 15.56 -16.18
CA LEU A 47 0.74 16.99 -16.02
C LEU A 47 -0.19 17.90 -16.83
N GLY A 48 -0.71 17.42 -17.97
CA GLY A 48 -1.70 18.14 -18.77
C GLY A 48 -3.09 18.24 -18.15
N LEU A 49 -3.38 17.49 -17.08
CA LEU A 49 -4.65 17.54 -16.36
C LEU A 49 -4.48 18.41 -15.11
N PRO A 50 -5.25 19.50 -14.94
CA PRO A 50 -5.00 20.50 -13.87
C PRO A 50 -4.97 19.95 -12.44
N ASN A 51 -5.78 18.92 -12.16
CA ASN A 51 -6.00 18.40 -10.80
C ASN A 51 -5.62 16.93 -10.65
N ALA A 52 -4.92 16.35 -11.63
CA ALA A 52 -4.54 14.95 -11.56
C ALA A 52 -3.26 14.75 -10.73
N GLY A 53 -3.25 13.67 -9.96
CA GLY A 53 -2.13 13.25 -9.15
C GLY A 53 -2.30 11.80 -8.71
N ALA A 54 -1.35 11.31 -7.92
CA ALA A 54 -1.36 9.98 -7.35
C ALA A 54 -0.87 10.02 -5.91
N GLN A 55 -1.34 9.05 -5.12
CA GLN A 55 -0.74 8.71 -3.84
C GLN A 55 0.14 7.48 -4.03
N VAL A 56 1.33 7.51 -3.45
CA VAL A 56 2.32 6.44 -3.54
C VAL A 56 2.71 6.06 -2.12
N ASN A 57 2.63 4.77 -1.80
CA ASN A 57 3.19 4.24 -0.55
C ASN A 57 4.48 3.47 -0.88
N TYR A 58 5.39 3.42 0.10
CA TYR A 58 6.69 2.79 -0.06
C TYR A 58 7.19 2.33 1.31
N SER A 59 7.33 1.02 1.56
CA SER A 59 7.71 0.55 2.90
C SER A 59 9.12 0.96 3.29
N GLY A 60 9.33 1.15 4.59
CA GLY A 60 10.65 1.49 5.13
C GLY A 60 11.70 0.45 4.76
N CYS A 61 11.37 -0.84 4.85
CA CYS A 61 12.28 -1.91 4.43
C CYS A 61 12.59 -1.90 2.92
N LEU A 62 11.66 -1.46 2.07
CA LEU A 62 11.95 -1.30 0.65
C LEU A 62 12.86 -0.09 0.42
N ILE A 63 12.67 1.02 1.15
CA ILE A 63 13.59 2.16 1.11
C ILE A 63 15.00 1.73 1.54
N GLU A 64 15.14 0.98 2.64
CA GLU A 64 16.43 0.45 3.09
C GLU A 64 17.11 -0.42 2.02
N ASN A 65 16.34 -1.33 1.40
CA ASN A 65 16.86 -2.19 0.34
C ASN A 65 17.37 -1.38 -0.85
N VAL A 66 16.57 -0.41 -1.34
CA VAL A 66 16.97 0.42 -2.48
C VAL A 66 18.16 1.31 -2.14
N ASN A 67 18.19 1.91 -0.94
CA ASN A 67 19.34 2.66 -0.46
C ASN A 67 20.61 1.81 -0.42
N SER A 68 20.51 0.56 0.07
CA SER A 68 21.65 -0.37 0.10
C SER A 68 22.14 -0.69 -1.32
N LEU A 69 21.24 -1.04 -2.24
CA LEU A 69 21.60 -1.37 -3.63
C LEU A 69 22.18 -0.16 -4.38
N ALA A 70 21.57 1.01 -4.21
CA ALA A 70 22.03 2.28 -4.79
C ALA A 70 23.41 2.66 -4.25
N SER A 71 23.64 2.55 -2.94
CA SER A 71 24.94 2.86 -2.32
C SER A 71 26.07 1.96 -2.83
N ALA A 72 25.76 0.70 -3.16
CA ALA A 72 26.68 -0.25 -3.75
C ALA A 72 26.76 -0.14 -5.29
N ASN A 73 25.90 0.68 -5.90
CA ASN A 73 25.73 0.81 -7.35
C ASN A 73 25.53 -0.55 -8.05
N MET A 74 24.66 -1.39 -7.47
CA MET A 74 24.44 -2.78 -7.89
C MET A 74 23.14 -2.94 -8.68
N TRP A 75 23.13 -3.88 -9.63
CA TRP A 75 21.93 -4.41 -10.27
C TRP A 75 20.98 -3.35 -10.89
N GLY A 76 21.54 -2.24 -11.38
CA GLY A 76 20.78 -1.15 -12.00
C GLY A 76 20.23 -0.11 -11.03
N TYR A 77 20.54 -0.22 -9.73
CA TYR A 77 20.24 0.79 -8.73
C TYR A 77 21.41 1.76 -8.60
N SER A 78 21.11 3.06 -8.60
CA SER A 78 22.15 4.10 -8.60
C SER A 78 21.93 5.11 -7.48
N PRO A 79 23.00 5.70 -6.92
CA PRO A 79 22.88 6.83 -6.00
C PRO A 79 22.02 7.95 -6.60
N GLY A 80 21.20 8.61 -5.79
CA GLY A 80 20.27 9.67 -6.25
C GLY A 80 18.96 9.15 -6.84
N TRP A 81 18.62 7.87 -6.67
CA TRP A 81 17.34 7.32 -7.12
C TRP A 81 16.14 8.07 -6.54
N GLU A 82 16.27 8.56 -5.32
CA GLU A 82 15.29 9.32 -4.56
C GLU A 82 14.95 10.68 -5.22
N ASP A 83 15.84 11.23 -6.07
CA ASP A 83 15.64 12.52 -6.73
C ASP A 83 14.39 12.51 -7.62
N SER A 84 14.08 11.37 -8.26
CA SER A 84 12.84 11.24 -9.04
C SER A 84 11.59 11.40 -8.18
N PHE A 85 11.66 10.97 -6.92
CA PHE A 85 10.54 11.11 -6.00
C PHE A 85 10.46 12.52 -5.43
N ALA A 86 11.60 13.12 -5.09
CA ALA A 86 11.66 14.51 -4.65
C ALA A 86 11.15 15.48 -5.72
N GLU A 87 11.54 15.27 -6.99
CA GLU A 87 11.06 16.04 -8.14
C GLU A 87 9.54 15.97 -8.28
N ALA A 88 8.98 14.75 -8.31
CA ALA A 88 7.53 14.57 -8.48
C ALA A 88 6.70 15.05 -7.28
N LYS A 89 7.23 14.96 -6.05
CA LYS A 89 6.62 15.59 -4.86
C LYS A 89 6.55 17.12 -5.00
N GLY A 90 7.50 17.73 -5.71
CA GLY A 90 7.53 19.16 -5.98
C GLY A 90 6.50 19.64 -7.02
N TRP A 91 5.91 18.74 -7.80
CA TRP A 91 4.88 19.10 -8.75
C TRP A 91 3.54 19.35 -8.07
N THR A 92 2.85 20.40 -8.48
CA THR A 92 1.57 20.80 -7.88
C THR A 92 0.42 20.76 -8.88
N THR A 93 -0.76 20.45 -8.35
CA THR A 93 -2.04 20.65 -9.02
C THR A 93 -2.37 22.15 -9.09
N SER A 94 -3.40 22.51 -9.86
CA SER A 94 -3.87 23.91 -9.93
C SER A 94 -4.32 24.48 -8.58
N GLY A 95 -4.72 23.61 -7.64
CA GLY A 95 -5.06 23.96 -6.26
C GLY A 95 -3.89 23.95 -5.27
N GLY A 96 -2.65 23.83 -5.75
CA GLY A 96 -1.44 23.84 -4.90
C GLY A 96 -1.16 22.55 -4.13
N GLN A 97 -1.96 21.50 -4.31
CA GLN A 97 -1.73 20.18 -3.69
C GLN A 97 -0.64 19.41 -4.45
N PRO A 98 0.16 18.56 -3.78
CA PRO A 98 1.17 17.74 -4.44
C PRO A 98 0.52 16.79 -5.47
N ARG A 99 1.13 16.65 -6.64
CA ARG A 99 0.70 15.67 -7.65
C ARG A 99 1.15 14.26 -7.31
N MET A 100 2.22 14.12 -6.54
CA MET A 100 2.61 12.84 -5.97
C MET A 100 2.73 13.00 -4.46
N ASP A 101 1.79 12.40 -3.72
CA ASP A 101 1.86 12.36 -2.27
C ASP A 101 2.43 11.01 -1.79
N MET A 102 3.52 11.07 -1.04
CA MET A 102 4.14 9.88 -0.45
C MET A 102 3.42 9.57 0.87
N ILE A 103 2.40 8.73 0.79
CA ILE A 103 1.50 8.46 1.92
C ILE A 103 2.16 7.55 2.94
N GLY A 104 1.71 7.66 4.19
CA GLY A 104 2.25 6.91 5.28
C GLY A 104 2.00 5.41 5.15
N PHE A 105 2.97 4.64 5.62
CA PHE A 105 2.96 3.18 5.58
C PHE A 105 3.70 2.62 6.80
N THR A 106 3.60 1.31 7.04
CA THR A 106 4.45 0.64 8.03
C THR A 106 5.87 0.43 7.50
N PHE A 107 6.85 0.37 8.38
CA PHE A 107 8.24 0.13 8.00
C PHE A 107 8.41 -1.26 7.38
N HIS A 108 7.86 -2.30 8.01
CA HIS A 108 8.05 -3.70 7.61
C HIS A 108 6.85 -4.31 6.87
N HIS A 109 5.97 -3.49 6.28
CA HIS A 109 4.75 -3.99 5.63
C HIS A 109 3.84 -4.79 6.59
N ALA A 110 3.76 -4.33 7.84
CA ALA A 110 3.01 -5.00 8.90
C ALA A 110 1.49 -4.85 8.72
N LEU A 111 0.76 -5.95 8.91
CA LEU A 111 -0.70 -5.93 8.97
C LEU A 111 -1.14 -5.20 10.25
N SER A 112 -1.43 -3.90 10.12
CA SER A 112 -1.63 -2.97 11.23
C SER A 112 -2.64 -3.44 12.29
N PRO A 113 -3.77 -4.09 11.93
CA PRO A 113 -4.73 -4.60 12.91
C PRO A 113 -4.27 -5.80 13.74
N LEU A 114 -3.19 -6.47 13.33
CA LEU A 114 -2.69 -7.71 13.94
C LEU A 114 -1.48 -7.51 14.85
N ILE A 115 -1.04 -6.26 15.00
CA ILE A 115 0.06 -5.89 15.91
C ILE A 115 -0.46 -4.99 17.04
N SER A 116 0.28 -4.94 18.14
CA SER A 116 -0.07 -4.07 19.27
C SER A 116 -0.03 -2.58 18.89
N GLU A 117 -0.78 -1.73 19.59
CA GLU A 117 -0.74 -0.28 19.39
C GLU A 117 0.68 0.28 19.48
N ARG A 118 1.47 -0.21 20.45
CA ARG A 118 2.88 0.18 20.64
C ARG A 118 3.74 -0.21 19.44
N ALA A 119 3.53 -1.40 18.88
CA ALA A 119 4.26 -1.85 17.71
C ALA A 119 3.89 -1.02 16.48
N LEU A 120 2.59 -0.77 16.25
CA LEU A 120 2.12 0.06 15.14
C LEU A 120 2.66 1.49 15.22
N ALA A 121 2.65 2.09 16.41
CA ALA A 121 3.25 3.41 16.60
C ALA A 121 4.74 3.42 16.21
N LYS A 122 5.49 2.38 16.59
CA LYS A 122 6.91 2.26 16.23
C LYS A 122 7.14 2.02 14.74
N GLU A 123 6.32 1.20 14.09
CA GLU A 123 6.33 1.02 12.63
C GLU A 123 6.13 2.36 11.91
N ILE A 124 5.15 3.16 12.34
CA ILE A 124 4.86 4.46 11.74
C ILE A 124 5.98 5.47 12.03
N GLN A 125 6.49 5.53 13.26
CA GLN A 125 7.58 6.42 13.63
C GLN A 125 8.88 6.11 12.85
N ALA A 126 9.23 4.84 12.72
CA ALA A 126 10.37 4.41 11.92
C ALA A 126 10.18 4.76 10.45
N HIS A 127 8.99 4.50 9.90
CA HIS A 127 8.67 4.84 8.51
C HIS A 127 8.75 6.37 8.27
N LYS A 128 8.20 7.19 9.17
CA LYS A 128 8.30 8.65 9.08
C LYS A 128 9.75 9.10 8.99
N HIS A 129 10.60 8.56 9.86
CA HIS A 129 12.01 8.91 9.90
C HIS A 129 12.71 8.62 8.57
N ILE A 130 12.61 7.38 8.07
CA ILE A 130 13.29 7.00 6.84
C ILE A 130 12.68 7.68 5.60
N SER A 131 11.36 7.86 5.56
CA SER A 131 10.67 8.51 4.43
C SER A 131 11.09 9.98 4.29
N VAL A 132 11.14 10.73 5.39
CA VAL A 132 11.61 12.12 5.39
C VAL A 132 13.11 12.20 5.08
N ALA A 133 13.92 11.27 5.61
CA ALA A 133 15.35 11.23 5.34
C ALA A 133 15.67 10.94 3.86
N THR A 134 14.88 10.09 3.19
CA THR A 134 15.09 9.71 1.80
C THR A 134 14.44 10.68 0.80
N PHE A 135 13.17 11.05 1.00
CA PHE A 135 12.43 11.82 -0.01
C PHE A 135 12.30 13.31 0.30
N GLY A 136 12.69 13.74 1.50
CA GLY A 136 12.52 15.11 1.97
C GLY A 136 11.06 15.57 2.07
N GLY A 137 10.91 16.84 2.45
CA GLY A 137 9.60 17.49 2.60
C GLY A 137 8.77 16.97 3.78
N PRO A 138 7.52 17.46 3.91
CA PRO A 138 6.62 17.01 4.96
C PRO A 138 6.16 15.56 4.71
N TYR A 139 5.93 14.85 5.81
CA TYR A 139 5.28 13.54 5.78
C TYR A 139 3.77 13.70 5.52
N SER A 140 3.19 12.81 4.71
CA SER A 140 1.76 12.85 4.40
C SER A 140 0.90 12.63 5.64
N LYS A 141 -0.31 13.20 5.62
CA LYS A 141 -1.38 12.93 6.59
C LYS A 141 -2.19 11.68 6.23
N GLY A 142 -1.95 11.08 5.07
CA GLY A 142 -2.58 9.86 4.62
C GLY A 142 -1.88 8.60 5.07
N TYR A 143 -2.63 7.52 5.21
CA TYR A 143 -2.12 6.20 5.57
C TYR A 143 -2.66 5.10 4.64
N TRP A 144 -1.78 4.21 4.20
CA TRP A 144 -2.16 2.96 3.56
C TRP A 144 -1.99 1.79 4.55
N PRO A 145 -3.06 1.06 4.92
CA PRO A 145 -2.88 -0.17 5.65
C PRO A 145 -2.35 -1.27 4.71
N ALA A 146 -1.32 -2.00 5.13
CA ALA A 146 -0.76 -3.11 4.33
C ALA A 146 -1.89 -4.08 3.92
N GLU A 147 -1.93 -4.48 2.65
CA GLU A 147 -3.00 -5.31 2.07
C GLU A 147 -4.41 -4.72 2.19
N CYS A 148 -4.54 -3.40 2.34
CA CYS A 148 -5.78 -2.71 2.71
C CYS A 148 -6.40 -3.26 4.00
N ALA A 149 -5.61 -3.90 4.88
CA ALA A 149 -6.06 -4.51 6.12
C ALA A 149 -6.43 -3.43 7.14
N PHE A 150 -7.69 -3.00 7.10
CA PHE A 150 -8.22 -1.98 7.99
C PHE A 150 -9.05 -2.58 9.12
N SER A 151 -8.93 -1.98 10.30
CA SER A 151 -9.83 -2.20 11.45
C SER A 151 -9.85 -0.94 12.28
N GLU A 152 -11.02 -0.55 12.80
CA GLU A 152 -11.18 0.68 13.58
C GLU A 152 -10.24 0.77 14.79
N ARG A 153 -9.77 -0.37 15.32
CA ARG A 153 -8.78 -0.43 16.40
C ARG A 153 -7.48 0.36 16.11
N ILE A 154 -7.11 0.52 14.84
CA ILE A 154 -5.88 1.22 14.48
C ILE A 154 -6.06 2.74 14.48
N ILE A 155 -7.30 3.25 14.39
CA ILE A 155 -7.61 4.68 14.25
C ILE A 155 -6.95 5.49 15.36
N LYS A 156 -7.03 5.01 16.60
CA LYS A 156 -6.42 5.68 17.76
C LYS A 156 -4.93 5.93 17.54
N VAL A 157 -4.18 4.93 17.07
CA VAL A 157 -2.74 5.05 16.82
C VAL A 157 -2.48 5.96 15.62
N LEU A 158 -3.26 5.85 14.54
CA LEU A 158 -3.12 6.73 13.38
C LEU A 158 -3.25 8.21 13.78
N VAL A 159 -4.29 8.54 14.56
CA VAL A 159 -4.54 9.91 15.05
C VAL A 159 -3.43 10.37 15.99
N GLN A 160 -2.98 9.51 16.93
CA GLN A 160 -1.86 9.83 17.83
C GLN A 160 -0.55 10.09 17.06
N GLU A 161 -0.38 9.43 15.92
CA GLU A 161 0.73 9.64 15.00
C GLU A 161 0.46 10.78 13.99
N GLY A 162 -0.61 11.56 14.13
CA GLY A 162 -0.87 12.74 13.29
C GLY A 162 -1.31 12.41 11.85
N LEU A 163 -1.80 11.20 11.61
CA LEU A 163 -2.46 10.81 10.37
C LEU A 163 -3.94 11.17 10.45
N GLU A 164 -4.50 11.71 9.37
CA GLU A 164 -5.86 12.26 9.32
C GLU A 164 -6.82 11.43 8.45
N TRP A 165 -6.28 10.65 7.52
CA TRP A 165 -7.10 9.80 6.65
C TRP A 165 -6.38 8.49 6.30
N THR A 166 -7.16 7.46 5.96
CA THR A 166 -6.65 6.14 5.57
C THR A 166 -7.48 5.57 4.42
N VAL A 167 -6.90 4.62 3.69
CA VAL A 167 -7.62 3.87 2.67
C VAL A 167 -8.34 2.68 3.30
N VAL A 168 -9.58 2.45 2.88
CA VAL A 168 -10.40 1.29 3.25
C VAL A 168 -10.92 0.68 1.96
N ALA A 169 -10.74 -0.64 1.78
CA ALA A 169 -11.27 -1.31 0.60
C ALA A 169 -12.81 -1.30 0.61
N ASN A 170 -13.43 -1.06 -0.55
CA ASN A 170 -14.89 -1.02 -0.67
C ASN A 170 -15.58 -2.30 -0.16
N SER A 171 -14.90 -3.44 -0.17
CA SER A 171 -15.41 -4.69 0.41
C SER A 171 -15.79 -4.57 1.89
N HIS A 172 -15.09 -3.74 2.68
CA HIS A 172 -15.43 -3.47 4.09
C HIS A 172 -16.75 -2.70 4.23
N LEU A 173 -17.10 -1.87 3.24
CA LEU A 173 -18.32 -1.04 3.26
C LEU A 173 -19.49 -1.74 2.55
N ALA A 174 -19.27 -2.31 1.38
CA ALA A 174 -20.33 -2.90 0.57
C ALA A 174 -21.06 -4.03 1.31
N ARG A 175 -20.32 -4.83 2.08
CA ARG A 175 -20.85 -5.97 2.85
C ARG A 175 -21.79 -5.55 3.97
N THR A 176 -21.75 -4.30 4.42
CA THR A 176 -22.67 -3.77 5.44
C THR A 176 -24.01 -3.33 4.82
N LEU A 177 -24.12 -3.16 3.50
CA LEU A 177 -25.38 -2.72 2.90
C LEU A 177 -26.46 -3.79 3.00
N ASN A 178 -27.70 -3.37 3.24
CA ASN A 178 -28.86 -4.25 3.42
C ASN A 178 -29.08 -5.18 2.22
N ASP A 179 -28.89 -4.66 1.02
CA ASP A 179 -29.04 -5.37 -0.25
C ASP A 179 -27.72 -5.96 -0.79
N TYR A 180 -26.65 -6.06 0.02
CA TYR A 180 -25.42 -6.73 -0.41
C TYR A 180 -25.79 -8.10 -0.99
N PRO A 181 -25.48 -8.32 -2.29
CA PRO A 181 -25.95 -9.50 -2.99
C PRO A 181 -25.33 -10.70 -2.29
N ASP A 182 -26.16 -11.66 -1.87
CA ASP A 182 -25.69 -12.90 -1.27
C ASP A 182 -25.15 -13.79 -2.38
N ASN A 183 -23.97 -13.43 -2.86
CA ASN A 183 -23.41 -13.84 -4.13
C ASN A 183 -22.57 -15.10 -3.97
N ASN A 184 -22.77 -16.03 -4.90
CA ASN A 184 -22.02 -17.24 -5.19
C ASN A 184 -20.65 -17.33 -4.47
N TYR A 185 -20.61 -17.92 -3.29
CA TYR A 185 -19.38 -18.11 -2.52
C TYR A 185 -18.52 -19.21 -3.14
N GLY A 186 -17.20 -19.04 -3.09
CA GLY A 186 -16.23 -20.02 -3.57
C GLY A 186 -15.54 -19.62 -4.89
N THR A 187 -14.89 -20.60 -5.53
CA THR A 187 -14.05 -20.39 -6.71
C THR A 187 -14.82 -19.68 -7.84
N SER A 188 -14.21 -18.63 -8.41
CA SER A 188 -14.82 -17.74 -9.42
C SER A 188 -15.98 -16.88 -8.90
N GLY A 189 -16.22 -16.88 -7.59
CA GLY A 189 -17.17 -16.04 -6.90
C GLY A 189 -16.53 -15.31 -5.73
N VAL A 190 -17.26 -15.14 -4.63
CA VAL A 190 -16.77 -14.43 -3.45
C VAL A 190 -15.94 -15.37 -2.56
N ASN A 191 -14.65 -15.07 -2.43
CA ASN A 191 -13.70 -15.83 -1.60
C ASN A 191 -13.44 -15.17 -0.24
N ILE A 192 -14.51 -14.70 0.40
CA ILE A 192 -14.51 -14.16 1.76
C ILE A 192 -15.77 -14.68 2.47
N ASP A 193 -15.74 -14.77 3.79
CA ASP A 193 -16.88 -15.22 4.57
C ASP A 193 -18.14 -14.38 4.27
N PRO A 194 -19.36 -14.95 4.43
CA PRO A 194 -20.58 -14.18 4.36
C PRO A 194 -20.55 -12.96 5.29
N PRO A 195 -21.22 -11.84 4.93
CA PRO A 195 -21.33 -10.70 5.83
C PRO A 195 -21.93 -11.10 7.17
N ASN A 196 -21.35 -10.59 8.26
CA ASN A 196 -21.96 -10.72 9.57
C ASN A 196 -23.28 -9.94 9.59
N ALA A 197 -24.38 -10.61 9.91
CA ALA A 197 -25.71 -10.01 9.93
C ALA A 197 -25.82 -8.81 10.89
N ALA A 198 -25.02 -8.80 11.97
CA ALA A 198 -24.99 -7.69 12.92
C ALA A 198 -24.35 -6.41 12.34
N ASP A 199 -23.54 -6.53 11.29
CA ASP A 199 -22.87 -5.40 10.65
C ASP A 199 -23.73 -4.78 9.54
N LYS A 200 -24.93 -5.32 9.25
CA LYS A 200 -25.81 -4.83 8.19
C LYS A 200 -26.52 -3.54 8.63
N VAL A 201 -26.45 -2.51 7.80
CA VAL A 201 -27.17 -1.25 7.95
C VAL A 201 -28.38 -1.21 7.03
N ALA A 202 -29.39 -0.38 7.32
CA ALA A 202 -30.62 -0.27 6.53
C ALA A 202 -30.42 0.35 5.12
N VAL A 203 -29.21 0.79 4.78
CA VAL A 203 -28.88 1.44 3.50
C VAL A 203 -28.73 0.37 2.42
N ASN A 204 -29.34 0.62 1.24
CA ASN A 204 -29.14 -0.18 0.04
C ASN A 204 -28.07 0.44 -0.89
N GLY A 205 -27.44 -0.36 -1.74
CA GLY A 205 -26.44 0.04 -2.71
C GLY A 205 -27.06 0.52 -4.02
N ASN A 206 -26.49 1.57 -4.60
CA ASN A 206 -27.00 2.14 -5.86
C ASN A 206 -26.23 1.67 -7.11
N ASN A 207 -24.91 1.49 -6.99
CA ASN A 207 -24.02 1.23 -8.13
C ASN A 207 -23.16 -0.01 -7.86
N TRP A 208 -23.72 -1.18 -8.12
CA TRP A 208 -23.03 -2.46 -7.97
C TRP A 208 -22.12 -2.74 -9.17
N TRP A 209 -20.89 -3.12 -8.88
CA TRP A 209 -19.94 -3.63 -9.87
C TRP A 209 -19.49 -5.04 -9.48
N SER A 210 -19.46 -5.94 -10.45
CA SER A 210 -18.94 -7.29 -10.28
C SER A 210 -17.77 -7.50 -11.23
N GLY A 211 -16.71 -8.12 -10.74
CA GLY A 211 -15.58 -8.52 -11.57
C GLY A 211 -14.79 -9.67 -10.95
N GLN A 212 -13.91 -10.24 -11.76
CA GLN A 212 -13.03 -11.34 -11.38
C GLN A 212 -11.64 -11.10 -11.96
N ILE A 213 -10.62 -11.35 -11.14
CA ILE A 213 -9.23 -11.47 -11.58
C ILE A 213 -8.68 -12.77 -10.98
N ASP A 214 -8.04 -13.59 -11.82
CA ASP A 214 -7.32 -14.81 -11.41
C ASP A 214 -8.14 -15.77 -10.51
N GLY A 215 -9.42 -15.96 -10.84
CA GLY A 215 -10.32 -16.87 -10.13
C GLY A 215 -10.86 -16.33 -8.79
N ARG A 216 -10.55 -15.08 -8.44
CA ARG A 216 -11.08 -14.37 -7.27
C ARG A 216 -12.06 -13.30 -7.74
N GLY A 217 -13.34 -13.52 -7.46
CA GLY A 217 -14.42 -12.60 -7.82
C GLY A 217 -14.85 -11.72 -6.66
N GLY A 218 -15.69 -10.74 -6.95
CA GLY A 218 -16.36 -9.94 -5.94
C GLY A 218 -17.41 -9.01 -6.54
N THR A 219 -18.44 -8.70 -5.76
CA THR A 219 -19.42 -7.67 -6.10
C THR A 219 -19.33 -6.58 -5.06
N PHE A 220 -19.06 -5.36 -5.50
CA PHE A 220 -18.83 -4.22 -4.64
C PHE A 220 -19.65 -3.05 -5.15
N CYS A 221 -20.36 -2.39 -4.25
CA CYS A 221 -20.99 -1.12 -4.58
C CYS A 221 -19.99 0.02 -4.37
N CYS A 222 -20.14 1.10 -5.14
CA CYS A 222 -19.61 2.38 -4.69
C CYS A 222 -20.50 2.90 -3.54
N ALA A 223 -20.11 2.63 -2.30
CA ALA A 223 -20.68 3.31 -1.14
C ALA A 223 -20.06 4.70 -1.09
N LEU A 224 -20.62 5.66 -1.83
CA LEU A 224 -20.29 7.05 -1.61
C LEU A 224 -20.90 7.43 -0.26
N LEU A 225 -20.11 7.37 0.81
CA LEU A 225 -20.39 8.10 2.04
C LEU A 225 -20.24 9.58 1.69
N LEU A 226 -21.30 10.15 1.11
CA LEU A 226 -21.43 11.60 1.09
C LEU A 226 -21.39 12.04 2.56
N PRO A 227 -20.50 12.98 2.95
CA PRO A 227 -20.61 13.57 4.26
C PRO A 227 -22.03 14.10 4.38
N GLY A 228 -22.76 13.60 5.38
CA GLY A 228 -24.13 14.02 5.63
C GLY A 228 -24.15 15.54 5.67
N THR A 229 -25.08 16.14 4.93
CA THR A 229 -25.54 17.50 5.22
C THR A 229 -26.02 17.49 6.67
N GLN A 230 -25.15 17.89 7.60
CA GLN A 230 -25.59 18.32 8.91
C GLN A 230 -26.38 19.60 8.69
N GLY A 231 -27.69 19.50 8.92
CA GLY A 231 -28.55 20.65 9.16
C GLY A 231 -28.42 21.16 10.59
#